data_AF-A0A7R8XDV4-F1
#
_entry.id   AF-A0A7R8XDV4-F1
#
_cell.length_a   1.000
_cell.length_b   1.000
_cell.length_c   1.000
_cell.angle_alpha   90.00
_cell.angle_beta   90.00
_cell.angle_gamma   90.00
#
_symmetry.space_group_name_H-M   'P 1'
#
loop_
_entity.id
_entity.type
_entity.pdbx_description
1 polymer ?
#
loop_
_entity_poly.entity_id
_entity_poly.type
_entity_poly.pdbx_seq_one_letter_code
_entity_poly.pdbx_strand_id
1 'polypeptide(L)'
;MQEALNFFCLFILYSVPGTSGQILCPDSTEILPCTCSQDVIDRTVNVDCSEANSSDEIHYPFNDVDWPFQNLTRFLLKENNDVSVLPEGVFGDISFEEIFVDLTSVTSLHFTTLLPSKDRLWSLIIGFSSLEEFPWEILPQLINLKELDLQFNALTSLPLLQSASLEYIDIMFNEISHVEAGWSLPNLRILNLNSNPVSDVPTGFFSDMGKLEEFLCFSCALGPTLSTKSLEFRSATFKRIVISSNSISTLDVDAITGLQPNTRLSFRDNEIRELTEVLFRPMLDVLSVDTGHMDIVGNPVKCDCSIAWVVLNPSFLGSVFGVCTDGTNFQDLDPIIFEDCARSEPTLVDDYSTWIDSRMK
;
A
#
# COMPACT_ATOMS: atom_id res chain seq x y z
N MET A 1 76.42 -8.55 42.83
CA MET A 1 75.51 -9.53 42.21
C MET A 1 74.59 -10.00 43.29
N GLN A 2 73.34 -9.57 43.21
CA GLN A 2 72.39 -9.45 44.30
C GLN A 2 71.48 -10.67 44.37
N GLU A 3 70.97 -10.88 45.58
CA GLU A 3 70.33 -12.07 46.13
C GLU A 3 69.03 -12.50 45.43
N ALA A 4 68.80 -13.81 45.45
CA ALA A 4 67.55 -14.45 45.09
C ALA A 4 66.56 -14.39 46.27
N LEU A 5 65.37 -13.83 46.04
CA LEU A 5 64.20 -14.06 46.89
C LEU A 5 63.05 -14.59 46.03
N ASN A 6 62.60 -15.80 46.38
CA ASN A 6 61.36 -16.43 45.94
C ASN A 6 60.16 -15.52 46.21
N PHE A 7 59.26 -15.40 45.23
CA PHE A 7 57.84 -15.22 45.51
C PHE A 7 57.02 -16.10 44.57
N PHE A 8 56.43 -17.15 45.16
CA PHE A 8 55.33 -17.92 44.60
C PHE A 8 54.12 -16.99 44.45
N CYS A 9 53.64 -16.77 43.23
CA CYS A 9 52.28 -16.28 42.99
C CYS A 9 51.43 -17.43 42.48
N LEU A 10 50.58 -17.94 43.38
CA LEU A 10 49.42 -18.76 43.04
C LEU A 10 48.52 -17.98 42.09
N PHE A 11 48.41 -18.42 40.84
CA PHE A 11 47.29 -18.03 39.99
C PHE A 11 46.03 -18.71 40.52
N ILE A 12 45.26 -17.98 41.33
CA ILE A 12 43.87 -18.33 41.60
C ILE A 12 43.11 -18.04 40.30
N LEU A 13 42.85 -19.11 39.53
CA LEU A 13 41.82 -19.11 38.50
C LEU A 13 40.48 -18.90 39.20
N TYR A 14 40.04 -17.65 39.32
CA TYR A 14 38.61 -17.39 39.47
C TYR A 14 37.96 -17.73 38.13
N SER A 15 37.46 -18.96 38.04
CA SER A 15 36.43 -19.30 37.07
C SER A 15 35.23 -18.38 37.34
N VAL A 16 35.04 -17.35 36.51
CA VAL A 16 33.75 -16.67 36.43
C VAL A 16 32.75 -17.76 36.00
N PRO A 17 31.71 -18.06 36.79
CA PRO A 17 30.68 -19.00 36.37
C PRO A 17 30.02 -18.41 35.13
N GLY A 18 29.89 -19.22 34.08
CA GLY A 18 29.38 -18.77 32.79
C GLY A 18 28.09 -17.97 32.92
N THR A 19 28.14 -16.69 32.56
CA THR A 19 26.98 -15.95 32.12
C THR A 19 26.78 -16.33 30.66
N SER A 20 25.82 -17.21 30.40
CA SER A 20 25.27 -17.34 29.04
C SER A 20 24.89 -15.95 28.56
N GLY A 21 25.39 -15.55 27.38
CA GLY A 21 25.35 -14.19 26.84
C GLY A 21 24.07 -13.42 27.14
N GLN A 22 24.12 -12.58 28.16
CA GLN A 22 23.13 -11.53 28.36
C GLN A 22 23.44 -10.43 27.34
N ILE A 23 22.57 -10.30 26.35
CA ILE A 23 22.45 -9.09 25.53
C ILE A 23 22.19 -7.95 26.52
N LEU A 24 23.12 -7.00 26.66
CA LEU A 24 22.99 -5.88 27.59
C LEU A 24 23.21 -4.59 26.79
N CYS A 25 22.30 -3.63 26.93
CA CYS A 25 22.49 -2.30 26.37
C CYS A 25 23.81 -1.68 26.87
N PRO A 26 24.44 -0.78 26.09
CA PRO A 26 25.54 0.07 26.56
C PRO A 26 25.15 0.89 27.80
N ASP A 27 26.13 1.54 28.44
CA ASP A 27 25.82 2.49 29.50
C ASP A 27 24.90 3.59 28.95
N SER A 28 23.75 3.77 29.60
CA SER A 28 22.74 4.77 29.21
C SER A 28 23.29 6.19 29.09
N THR A 29 24.39 6.51 29.79
CA THR A 29 25.03 7.83 29.75
C THR A 29 25.90 8.04 28.52
N GLU A 30 26.35 6.97 27.87
CA GLU A 30 27.18 7.02 26.66
C GLU A 30 26.34 7.17 25.38
N ILE A 31 25.06 6.78 25.43
CA ILE A 31 24.16 6.81 24.28
C ILE A 31 23.14 7.95 24.32
N LEU A 32 23.25 8.89 25.26
CA LEU A 32 22.36 10.05 25.32
C LEU A 32 22.41 10.88 24.03
N PRO A 33 21.29 11.46 23.58
CA PRO A 33 19.96 11.46 24.21
C PRO A 33 19.12 10.20 23.91
N CYS A 34 19.66 9.25 23.15
CA CYS A 34 18.98 7.99 22.90
C CYS A 34 18.94 7.12 24.17
N THR A 35 17.93 6.24 24.21
CA THR A 35 17.78 5.24 25.26
C THR A 35 17.73 3.86 24.64
N CYS A 36 18.25 2.86 25.34
CA CYS A 36 18.19 1.46 24.93
C CYS A 36 17.34 0.68 25.93
N SER A 37 16.37 -0.05 25.42
CA SER A 37 15.48 -0.90 26.20
C SER A 37 15.54 -2.33 25.67
N GLN A 38 15.40 -3.29 26.58
CA GLN A 38 15.42 -4.70 26.25
C GLN A 38 14.18 -5.38 26.81
N ASP A 39 13.50 -6.14 25.97
CA ASP A 39 12.51 -7.12 26.42
C ASP A 39 13.17 -8.51 26.49
N VAL A 40 13.25 -9.07 27.71
CA VAL A 40 13.90 -10.37 27.93
C VAL A 40 13.03 -11.53 27.45
N ILE A 41 11.70 -11.36 27.43
CA ILE A 41 10.75 -12.39 27.02
C ILE A 41 10.78 -12.51 25.49
N ASP A 42 10.64 -11.37 24.81
CA ASP A 42 10.60 -11.32 23.36
C ASP A 42 12.00 -11.21 22.73
N ARG A 43 13.03 -11.08 23.58
CA ARG A 43 14.45 -10.91 23.19
C ARG A 43 14.66 -9.75 22.22
N THR A 44 13.89 -8.69 22.39
CA THR A 44 13.99 -7.49 21.55
C THR A 44 14.94 -6.48 22.18
N VAL A 45 15.66 -5.74 21.35
CA VAL A 45 16.46 -4.59 21.76
C VAL A 45 16.04 -3.40 20.93
N ASN A 46 15.51 -2.39 21.61
CA ASN A 46 14.93 -1.20 20.97
C ASN A 46 15.71 0.03 21.41
N VAL A 47 16.01 0.89 20.44
CA VAL A 47 16.68 2.17 20.69
C VAL A 47 15.71 3.29 20.35
N ASP A 48 15.49 4.18 21.31
CA ASP A 48 14.60 5.33 21.18
C ASP A 48 15.43 6.61 21.25
N CYS A 49 15.50 7.33 20.14
CA CYS A 49 16.20 8.60 19.97
C CYS A 49 15.23 9.78 19.83
N SER A 50 13.99 9.66 20.32
CA SER A 50 12.96 10.70 20.21
C SER A 50 13.34 12.03 20.86
N GLU A 51 14.28 12.02 21.82
CA GLU A 51 14.78 13.23 22.51
C GLU A 51 16.01 13.86 21.82
N ALA A 52 16.39 13.38 20.63
CA ALA A 52 17.52 13.94 19.88
C ALA A 52 17.20 15.34 19.32
N ASN A 53 18.10 16.29 19.50
CA ASN A 53 17.95 17.66 19.00
C ASN A 53 18.63 17.86 17.64
N SER A 54 19.29 16.83 17.10
CA SER A 54 19.92 16.85 15.79
C SER A 54 20.24 15.44 15.32
N SER A 55 20.48 15.28 14.02
CA SER A 55 20.94 14.01 13.45
C SER A 55 22.32 13.60 13.99
N ASP A 56 23.16 14.55 14.40
CA ASP A 56 24.48 14.28 15.00
C ASP A 56 24.35 13.59 16.36
N GLU A 57 23.32 13.95 17.14
CA GLU A 57 23.00 13.30 18.43
C GLU A 57 22.48 11.88 18.23
N ILE A 58 21.97 11.53 17.05
CA ILE A 58 21.65 10.14 16.66
C ILE A 58 22.90 9.42 16.16
N HIS A 59 23.76 10.11 15.40
CA HIS A 59 24.96 9.52 14.81
C HIS A 59 25.95 9.03 15.89
N TYR A 60 26.20 9.82 16.93
CA TYR A 60 27.20 9.52 17.96
C TYR A 60 26.98 8.15 18.65
N PRO A 61 25.77 7.84 19.17
CA PRO A 61 25.49 6.54 19.77
C PRO A 61 25.82 5.34 18.87
N PHE A 62 25.70 5.44 17.55
CA PHE A 62 25.87 4.29 16.65
C PHE A 62 27.26 4.18 16.01
N ASN A 63 28.06 5.25 16.08
CA ASN A 63 29.37 5.32 15.42
C ASN A 63 30.54 5.42 16.41
N ASP A 64 30.32 5.99 17.59
CA ASP A 64 31.38 6.33 18.55
C ASP A 64 31.25 5.56 19.89
N VAL A 65 30.21 4.75 20.04
CA VAL A 65 29.99 3.90 21.23
C VAL A 65 30.15 2.43 20.86
N ASP A 66 30.88 1.69 21.69
CA ASP A 66 31.10 0.25 21.50
C ASP A 66 29.84 -0.56 21.86
N TRP A 67 29.01 -0.84 20.85
CA TRP A 67 27.86 -1.73 21.02
C TRP A 67 28.33 -3.19 21.18
N PRO A 68 27.84 -3.92 22.20
CA PRO A 68 28.19 -5.33 22.38
C PRO A 68 27.60 -6.26 21.31
N PHE A 69 26.69 -5.75 20.48
CA PHE A 69 26.07 -6.44 19.35
C PHE A 69 25.60 -5.41 18.31
N GLN A 70 25.66 -5.77 17.04
CA GLN A 70 25.31 -4.88 15.92
C GLN A 70 23.88 -5.10 15.39
N ASN A 71 23.18 -6.11 15.92
CA ASN A 71 21.87 -6.51 15.41
C ASN A 71 20.80 -6.15 16.43
N LEU A 72 20.18 -4.99 16.23
CA LEU A 72 19.09 -4.48 17.06
C LEU A 72 17.73 -4.82 16.45
N THR A 73 16.68 -4.74 17.25
CA THR A 73 15.30 -5.00 16.80
C THR A 73 14.70 -3.74 16.21
N ARG A 74 14.52 -2.68 17.01
CA ARG A 74 13.77 -1.49 16.59
C ARG A 74 14.53 -0.19 16.83
N PHE A 75 14.55 0.68 15.82
CA PHE A 75 14.88 2.08 15.98
C PHE A 75 13.59 2.92 16.08
N LEU A 76 13.54 3.86 17.01
CA LEU A 76 12.40 4.75 17.23
C LEU A 76 12.87 6.22 17.20
N LEU A 77 12.21 7.03 16.39
CA LEU A 77 12.28 8.49 16.41
C LEU A 77 10.85 9.03 16.27
N LYS A 78 10.24 9.44 17.37
CA LYS A 78 8.82 9.82 17.41
C LYS A 78 8.64 11.22 17.97
N GLU A 79 7.58 11.91 17.54
CA GLU A 79 7.19 13.22 18.10
C GLU A 79 8.36 14.23 18.15
N ASN A 80 9.26 14.15 17.17
CA ASN A 80 10.53 14.87 17.15
C ASN A 80 10.55 15.92 16.04
N ASN A 81 10.76 17.19 16.41
CA ASN A 81 10.76 18.30 15.45
C ASN A 81 12.15 18.84 15.13
N ASP A 82 13.19 18.36 15.80
CA ASP A 82 14.55 18.89 15.71
C ASP A 82 15.41 18.13 14.70
N VAL A 83 15.11 16.85 14.46
CA VAL A 83 15.78 16.00 13.47
C VAL A 83 15.06 16.11 12.13
N SER A 84 15.65 16.86 11.20
CA SER A 84 15.08 17.10 9.87
C SER A 84 15.59 16.14 8.79
N VAL A 85 16.71 15.44 9.01
CA VAL A 85 17.29 14.52 8.02
C VAL A 85 17.88 13.30 8.72
N LEU A 86 17.88 12.17 8.03
CA LEU A 86 18.65 10.98 8.43
C LEU A 86 19.83 10.81 7.47
N PRO A 87 21.00 11.40 7.80
CA PRO A 87 22.12 11.53 6.87
C PRO A 87 22.85 10.21 6.66
N GLU A 88 23.80 10.24 5.73
CA GLU A 88 24.72 9.13 5.47
C GLU A 88 25.36 8.60 6.77
N GLY A 89 25.29 7.29 6.95
CA GLY A 89 26.00 6.61 8.04
C GLY A 89 25.43 6.89 9.44
N VAL A 90 24.24 7.49 9.57
CA VAL A 90 23.66 7.81 10.88
C VAL A 90 23.55 6.60 11.82
N PHE A 91 23.41 5.38 11.28
CA PHE A 91 23.37 4.14 12.07
C PHE A 91 24.71 3.37 12.12
N GLY A 92 25.78 3.88 11.51
CA GLY A 92 27.07 3.17 11.46
C GLY A 92 26.93 1.75 10.91
N ASP A 93 27.46 0.77 11.65
CA ASP A 93 27.32 -0.66 11.35
C ASP A 93 26.12 -1.34 12.04
N ILE A 94 25.29 -0.56 12.76
CA ILE A 94 24.15 -1.08 13.50
C ILE A 94 22.98 -1.33 12.54
N SER A 95 22.42 -2.54 12.63
CA SER A 95 21.30 -2.98 11.81
C SER A 95 20.03 -3.14 12.64
N PHE A 96 18.89 -2.88 12.02
CA PHE A 96 17.56 -2.96 12.62
C PHE A 96 16.65 -3.91 11.83
N GLU A 97 15.72 -4.55 12.53
CA GLU A 97 14.61 -5.29 11.94
C GLU A 97 13.44 -4.37 11.60
N GLU A 98 13.28 -3.31 12.39
CA GLU A 98 12.20 -2.34 12.28
C GLU A 98 12.77 -0.92 12.47
N ILE A 99 12.39 0.00 11.59
CA ILE A 99 12.71 1.43 11.73
C ILE A 99 11.38 2.18 11.74
N PHE A 100 11.13 2.89 12.83
CA PHE A 100 9.89 3.64 13.05
C PHE A 100 10.22 5.11 13.29
N VAL A 101 9.90 5.94 12.31
CA VAL A 101 9.99 7.39 12.33
C VAL A 101 8.57 7.92 12.17
N ASP A 102 8.01 8.56 13.19
CA ASP A 102 6.60 8.94 13.15
C ASP A 102 6.34 10.26 13.86
N LEU A 103 5.45 11.09 13.32
CA LEU A 103 5.17 12.43 13.85
C LEU A 103 6.47 13.26 13.96
N THR A 104 7.26 13.34 12.89
CA THR A 104 8.56 14.06 12.89
C THR A 104 8.67 15.17 11.85
N SER A 105 9.78 15.91 11.85
CA SER A 105 10.12 16.89 10.80
C SER A 105 11.09 16.35 9.74
N VAL A 106 11.30 15.03 9.68
CA VAL A 106 12.23 14.42 8.71
C VAL A 106 11.74 14.66 7.28
N THR A 107 12.61 15.26 6.45
CA THR A 107 12.36 15.58 5.04
C THR A 107 13.06 14.65 4.07
N SER A 108 14.14 13.99 4.48
CA SER A 108 14.89 13.06 3.63
C SER A 108 15.63 12.00 4.41
N LEU A 109 15.85 10.87 3.74
CA LEU A 109 16.64 9.73 4.19
C LEU A 109 17.72 9.45 3.16
N HIS A 110 18.99 9.47 3.55
CA HIS A 110 20.07 9.11 2.64
C HIS A 110 20.04 7.62 2.30
N PHE A 111 20.37 7.26 1.05
CA PHE A 111 20.37 5.87 0.58
C PHE A 111 21.19 4.91 1.46
N THR A 112 22.35 5.36 1.95
CA THR A 112 23.24 4.52 2.76
C THR A 112 22.71 4.26 4.17
N THR A 113 21.73 5.04 4.65
CA THR A 113 21.18 4.90 6.00
C THR A 113 20.58 3.51 6.23
N LEU A 114 19.99 2.89 5.21
CA LEU A 114 19.34 1.58 5.34
C LEU A 114 20.27 0.39 5.02
N LEU A 115 21.47 0.63 4.50
CA LEU A 115 22.39 -0.43 4.06
C LEU A 115 22.77 -1.43 5.16
N PRO A 116 23.08 -1.01 6.40
CA PRO A 116 23.37 -1.95 7.49
C PRO A 116 22.23 -2.94 7.74
N SER A 117 20.99 -2.49 7.49
CA SER A 117 19.77 -3.26 7.75
C SER A 117 19.27 -4.05 6.54
N LYS A 118 19.97 -4.04 5.39
CA LYS A 118 19.47 -4.60 4.13
C LYS A 118 19.02 -6.08 4.18
N ASP A 119 19.69 -6.88 5.02
CA ASP A 119 19.41 -8.31 5.18
C ASP A 119 18.49 -8.60 6.38
N ARG A 120 18.00 -7.60 7.10
CA ARG A 120 17.23 -7.78 8.35
C ARG A 120 15.95 -6.96 8.44
N LEU A 121 15.92 -5.78 7.81
CA LEU A 121 14.79 -4.87 7.85
C LEU A 121 13.57 -5.53 7.23
N TRP A 122 12.51 -5.69 8.01
CA TRP A 122 11.24 -6.24 7.54
C TRP A 122 10.10 -5.21 7.57
N SER A 123 10.20 -4.17 8.41
CA SER A 123 9.26 -3.05 8.45
C SER A 123 10.00 -1.70 8.48
N LEU A 124 9.61 -0.82 7.57
CA LEU A 124 10.08 0.57 7.52
C LEU A 124 8.85 1.49 7.53
N ILE A 125 8.70 2.24 8.61
CA ILE A 125 7.61 3.18 8.81
C ILE A 125 8.23 4.56 8.97
N ILE A 126 7.91 5.46 8.04
CA ILE A 126 8.23 6.88 8.09
C ILE A 126 6.91 7.64 7.87
N GLY A 127 6.09 7.71 8.92
CA GLY A 127 4.74 8.26 8.89
C GLY A 127 4.66 9.68 9.42
N PHE A 128 3.60 10.40 9.05
CA PHE A 128 3.24 11.71 9.62
C PHE A 128 4.44 12.66 9.77
N SER A 129 5.27 12.70 8.73
CA SER A 129 6.52 13.46 8.71
C SER A 129 6.47 14.49 7.57
N SER A 130 7.63 14.93 7.08
CA SER A 130 7.72 15.92 6.00
C SER A 130 8.55 15.39 4.84
N LEU A 131 8.55 14.06 4.63
CA LEU A 131 9.42 13.40 3.68
C LEU A 131 9.12 13.85 2.25
N GLU A 132 10.06 14.55 1.63
CA GLU A 132 9.98 15.05 0.25
C GLU A 132 10.63 14.06 -0.74
N GLU A 133 11.65 13.34 -0.27
CA GLU A 133 12.43 12.38 -1.06
C GLU A 133 12.65 11.07 -0.30
N PHE A 134 12.50 9.94 -1.01
CA PHE A 134 12.82 8.60 -0.53
C PHE A 134 13.81 7.91 -1.49
N PRO A 135 14.84 7.20 -0.99
CA PRO A 135 15.84 6.55 -1.84
C PRO A 135 15.33 5.22 -2.43
N TRP A 136 14.36 5.29 -3.35
CA TRP A 136 13.65 4.13 -3.92
C TRP A 136 14.55 3.02 -4.48
N GLU A 137 15.74 3.36 -4.96
CA GLU A 137 16.75 2.43 -5.49
C GLU A 137 17.31 1.45 -4.45
N ILE A 138 17.03 1.65 -3.16
CA ILE A 138 17.40 0.71 -2.09
C ILE A 138 16.48 -0.51 -2.03
N LEU A 139 15.23 -0.39 -2.49
CA LEU A 139 14.20 -1.42 -2.32
C LEU A 139 14.61 -2.81 -2.84
N PRO A 140 15.31 -2.96 -3.99
CA PRO A 140 15.79 -4.27 -4.44
C PRO A 140 16.83 -4.92 -3.51
N GLN A 141 17.50 -4.13 -2.66
CA GLN A 141 18.53 -4.61 -1.73
C GLN A 141 17.95 -5.01 -0.37
N LEU A 142 16.77 -4.48 -0.01
CA LEU A 142 16.09 -4.79 1.24
C LEU A 142 15.32 -6.11 1.12
N ILE A 143 16.05 -7.22 1.04
CA ILE A 143 15.52 -8.55 0.65
C ILE A 143 14.49 -9.15 1.61
N ASN A 144 14.36 -8.58 2.81
CA ASN A 144 13.40 -9.00 3.83
C ASN A 144 12.31 -7.96 4.10
N LEU A 145 12.32 -6.80 3.42
CA LEU A 145 11.36 -5.73 3.66
C LEU A 145 9.98 -6.14 3.16
N LYS A 146 9.03 -6.26 4.08
CA LYS A 146 7.64 -6.65 3.80
C LYS A 146 6.69 -5.47 3.87
N GLU A 147 6.96 -4.54 4.78
CA GLU A 147 6.10 -3.40 5.07
C GLU A 147 6.88 -2.10 4.81
N LEU A 148 6.34 -1.29 3.92
CA LEU A 148 6.78 0.07 3.67
C LEU A 148 5.59 1.01 3.88
N ASP A 149 5.64 1.79 4.95
CA ASP A 149 4.64 2.80 5.26
C ASP A 149 5.29 4.19 5.24
N LEU A 150 4.88 5.00 4.28
CA LEU A 150 5.32 6.38 4.04
C LEU A 150 4.13 7.35 4.06
N GLN A 151 3.07 7.02 4.80
CA GLN A 151 1.86 7.83 4.85
C GLN A 151 2.07 9.22 5.45
N PHE A 152 1.23 10.18 5.04
CA PHE A 152 1.23 11.56 5.56
C PHE A 152 2.61 12.22 5.45
N ASN A 153 3.12 12.32 4.22
CA ASN A 153 4.38 12.99 3.87
C ASN A 153 4.15 13.96 2.69
N ALA A 154 5.24 14.42 2.07
CA ALA A 154 5.24 15.37 0.96
C ALA A 154 5.86 14.78 -0.33
N LEU A 155 5.78 13.46 -0.51
CA LEU A 155 6.36 12.80 -1.68
C LEU A 155 5.60 13.21 -2.94
N THR A 156 6.32 13.75 -3.93
CA THR A 156 5.72 14.24 -5.20
C THR A 156 5.89 13.28 -6.37
N SER A 157 6.79 12.30 -6.24
CA SER A 157 7.15 11.38 -7.32
C SER A 157 7.27 9.94 -6.82
N LEU A 158 6.95 9.01 -7.72
CA LEU A 158 7.06 7.59 -7.48
C LEU A 158 7.70 6.92 -8.71
N PRO A 159 8.97 6.50 -8.64
CA PRO A 159 9.63 5.86 -9.77
C PRO A 159 9.10 4.44 -9.98
N LEU A 160 9.57 3.77 -11.04
CA LEU A 160 9.37 2.34 -11.21
C LEU A 160 9.88 1.56 -9.99
N LEU A 161 8.98 0.90 -9.27
CA LEU A 161 9.32 0.15 -8.07
C LEU A 161 9.66 -1.32 -8.38
N GLN A 162 10.72 -1.81 -7.75
CA GLN A 162 11.14 -3.21 -7.81
C GLN A 162 11.45 -3.71 -6.40
N SER A 163 10.77 -4.77 -5.98
CA SER A 163 11.07 -5.46 -4.73
C SER A 163 10.60 -6.91 -4.80
N ALA A 164 11.48 -7.82 -4.40
CA ALA A 164 11.16 -9.24 -4.31
C ALA A 164 10.43 -9.61 -3.00
N SER A 165 10.32 -8.69 -2.03
CA SER A 165 9.88 -9.00 -0.67
C SER A 165 8.67 -8.22 -0.20
N LEU A 166 8.41 -7.02 -0.75
CA LEU A 166 7.33 -6.16 -0.29
C LEU A 166 5.96 -6.85 -0.42
N GLU A 167 5.20 -6.81 0.67
CA GLU A 167 3.84 -7.33 0.80
C GLU A 167 2.82 -6.19 1.02
N TYR A 168 3.25 -5.09 1.65
CA TYR A 168 2.43 -3.93 1.98
C TYR A 168 3.16 -2.64 1.62
N ILE A 169 2.50 -1.79 0.84
CA ILE A 169 2.95 -0.42 0.54
C ILE A 169 1.82 0.54 0.88
N ASP A 170 2.09 1.45 1.80
CA ASP A 170 1.22 2.58 2.12
C ASP A 170 1.94 3.89 1.86
N ILE A 171 1.38 4.69 0.96
CA ILE A 171 1.87 6.03 0.63
C ILE A 171 0.70 7.01 0.66
N MET A 172 -0.33 6.73 1.47
CA MET A 172 -1.51 7.59 1.56
C MET A 172 -1.17 9.00 2.03
N PHE A 173 -1.95 9.99 1.60
CA PHE A 173 -1.70 11.42 1.91
C PHE A 173 -0.27 11.86 1.58
N ASN A 174 0.03 11.82 0.29
CA ASN A 174 1.23 12.42 -0.31
C ASN A 174 0.80 13.28 -1.53
N GLU A 175 1.75 13.76 -2.32
CA GLU A 175 1.50 14.61 -3.48
C GLU A 175 1.81 13.89 -4.82
N ILE A 176 1.68 12.56 -4.83
CA ILE A 176 2.01 11.72 -5.98
C ILE A 176 0.91 11.87 -7.04
N SER A 177 1.29 12.36 -8.22
CA SER A 177 0.35 12.63 -9.31
C SER A 177 0.35 11.58 -10.42
N HIS A 178 1.37 10.72 -10.46
CA HIS A 178 1.60 9.76 -11.53
C HIS A 178 2.20 8.47 -11.00
N VAL A 179 1.84 7.35 -11.62
CA VAL A 179 2.51 6.06 -11.44
C VAL A 179 2.94 5.50 -12.80
N GLU A 180 4.03 4.74 -12.83
CA GLU A 180 4.61 4.19 -14.06
C GLU A 180 4.27 2.70 -14.22
N ALA A 181 4.08 2.24 -15.47
CA ALA A 181 3.96 0.81 -15.75
C ALA A 181 5.30 0.08 -15.54
N GLY A 182 5.24 -1.24 -15.39
CA GLY A 182 6.45 -2.08 -15.33
C GLY A 182 7.04 -2.25 -13.92
N TRP A 183 6.28 -1.90 -12.88
CA TRP A 183 6.61 -2.27 -11.52
C TRP A 183 6.71 -3.79 -11.39
N SER A 184 7.66 -4.24 -10.57
CA SER A 184 7.90 -5.66 -10.26
C SER A 184 7.79 -5.87 -8.75
N LEU A 185 6.59 -6.27 -8.32
CA LEU A 185 6.23 -6.45 -6.92
C LEU A 185 5.43 -7.77 -6.75
N PRO A 186 6.05 -8.93 -7.04
CA PRO A 186 5.34 -10.21 -7.15
C PRO A 186 4.71 -10.70 -5.85
N ASN A 187 5.14 -10.15 -4.71
CA ASN A 187 4.61 -10.47 -3.38
C ASN A 187 3.65 -9.43 -2.82
N LEU A 188 3.40 -8.32 -3.52
CA LEU A 188 2.54 -7.25 -3.01
C LEU A 188 1.12 -7.75 -2.85
N ARG A 189 0.54 -7.46 -1.69
CA ARG A 189 -0.83 -7.80 -1.30
C ARG A 189 -1.69 -6.55 -1.18
N ILE A 190 -1.14 -5.45 -0.67
CA ILE A 190 -1.89 -4.20 -0.48
C ILE A 190 -1.07 -3.05 -1.04
N LEU A 191 -1.71 -2.25 -1.89
CA LEU A 191 -1.20 -0.96 -2.36
C LEU A 191 -2.19 0.13 -1.97
N ASN A 192 -1.78 1.01 -1.07
CA ASN A 192 -2.56 2.15 -0.62
C ASN A 192 -1.97 3.47 -1.17
N LEU A 193 -2.70 4.08 -2.11
CA LEU A 193 -2.43 5.38 -2.72
C LEU A 193 -3.50 6.42 -2.35
N ASN A 194 -4.33 6.16 -1.34
CA ASN A 194 -5.42 7.06 -0.96
C ASN A 194 -4.93 8.50 -0.77
N SER A 195 -5.76 9.47 -1.16
CA SER A 195 -5.48 10.90 -1.00
C SER A 195 -4.18 11.36 -1.66
N ASN A 196 -3.86 10.79 -2.84
CA ASN A 196 -2.82 11.30 -3.74
C ASN A 196 -3.46 11.76 -5.05
N PRO A 197 -2.98 12.84 -5.69
CA PRO A 197 -3.53 13.35 -6.95
C PRO A 197 -3.22 12.48 -8.18
N VAL A 198 -3.22 11.15 -8.05
CA VAL A 198 -2.95 10.20 -9.15
C VAL A 198 -4.06 10.30 -10.18
N SER A 199 -3.69 10.75 -11.38
CA SER A 199 -4.64 11.05 -12.46
C SER A 199 -4.81 9.94 -13.50
N ASP A 200 -3.82 9.06 -13.62
CA ASP A 200 -3.86 7.92 -14.53
C ASP A 200 -3.15 6.71 -13.92
N VAL A 201 -3.64 5.52 -14.29
CA VAL A 201 -2.98 4.25 -14.00
C VAL A 201 -2.68 3.61 -15.35
N PRO A 202 -1.41 3.57 -15.78
CA PRO A 202 -1.07 3.16 -17.13
C PRO A 202 -1.33 1.67 -17.35
N THR A 203 -1.66 1.30 -18.59
CA THR A 203 -1.86 -0.11 -18.95
C THR A 203 -0.66 -0.96 -18.55
N GLY A 204 -0.94 -2.08 -17.88
CA GLY A 204 0.08 -3.02 -17.43
C GLY A 204 0.71 -2.67 -16.09
N PHE A 205 0.26 -1.62 -15.39
CA PHE A 205 0.72 -1.28 -14.03
C PHE A 205 0.71 -2.48 -13.07
N PHE A 206 -0.38 -3.25 -13.06
CA PHE A 206 -0.55 -4.41 -12.17
C PHE A 206 0.05 -5.73 -12.71
N SER A 207 0.82 -5.71 -13.81
CA SER A 207 1.18 -6.94 -14.53
C SER A 207 2.01 -7.93 -13.69
N ASP A 208 2.90 -7.43 -12.83
CA ASP A 208 3.76 -8.24 -11.98
C ASP A 208 3.40 -8.09 -10.48
N MET A 209 2.09 -7.98 -10.21
CA MET A 209 1.51 -7.96 -8.85
C MET A 209 0.62 -9.18 -8.65
N GLY A 210 1.18 -10.38 -8.86
CA GLY A 210 0.42 -11.64 -8.94
C GLY A 210 -0.27 -12.09 -7.64
N LYS A 211 0.03 -11.45 -6.51
CA LYS A 211 -0.58 -11.70 -5.20
C LYS A 211 -1.43 -10.55 -4.67
N LEU A 212 -1.64 -9.50 -5.47
CA LEU A 212 -2.37 -8.32 -5.03
C LEU A 212 -3.77 -8.69 -4.55
N GLU A 213 -4.12 -8.24 -3.35
CA GLU A 213 -5.42 -8.44 -2.74
C GLU A 213 -6.23 -7.15 -2.74
N GLU A 214 -5.58 -6.01 -2.48
CA GLU A 214 -6.25 -4.72 -2.36
C GLU A 214 -5.52 -3.60 -3.10
N PHE A 215 -6.28 -2.80 -3.85
CA PHE A 215 -5.85 -1.54 -4.43
C PHE A 215 -6.74 -0.41 -3.91
N LEU A 216 -6.14 0.56 -3.22
CA LEU A 216 -6.84 1.67 -2.59
C LEU A 216 -6.39 2.99 -3.23
N CYS A 217 -7.31 3.67 -3.91
CA CYS A 217 -7.13 5.00 -4.47
C CYS A 217 -8.38 5.86 -4.19
N PHE A 218 -8.79 5.92 -2.93
CA PHE A 218 -9.79 6.87 -2.44
C PHE A 218 -9.29 8.30 -2.63
N SER A 219 -10.15 9.21 -3.09
CA SER A 219 -9.81 10.62 -3.25
C SER A 219 -8.54 10.85 -4.07
N CYS A 220 -8.34 10.03 -5.10
CA CYS A 220 -7.36 10.29 -6.14
C CYS A 220 -7.95 11.22 -7.23
N ALA A 221 -7.33 11.26 -8.40
CA ALA A 221 -7.77 12.09 -9.53
C ALA A 221 -8.09 11.24 -10.78
N LEU A 222 -8.58 10.01 -10.62
CA LEU A 222 -8.80 9.06 -11.72
C LEU A 222 -9.93 9.46 -12.69
N GLY A 223 -10.76 10.44 -12.34
CA GLY A 223 -11.82 10.97 -13.18
C GLY A 223 -11.35 12.01 -14.20
N PRO A 224 -12.23 12.44 -15.13
CA PRO A 224 -13.65 12.11 -15.22
C PRO A 224 -13.95 10.78 -15.93
N THR A 225 -12.96 10.20 -16.62
CA THR A 225 -13.11 8.95 -17.36
C THR A 225 -12.02 7.97 -16.95
N LEU A 226 -12.43 6.76 -16.56
CA LEU A 226 -11.46 5.69 -16.32
C LEU A 226 -11.05 5.05 -17.64
N SER A 227 -9.77 5.19 -18.00
CA SER A 227 -9.21 4.76 -19.29
C SER A 227 -9.22 3.23 -19.47
N THR A 228 -9.30 2.80 -20.73
CA THR A 228 -9.20 1.38 -21.14
C THR A 228 -7.98 0.69 -20.49
N LYS A 229 -8.18 -0.47 -19.86
CA LYS A 229 -7.13 -1.27 -19.20
C LYS A 229 -6.29 -0.53 -18.14
N SER A 230 -6.80 0.55 -17.58
CA SER A 230 -6.14 1.23 -16.46
C SER A 230 -6.10 0.33 -15.21
N LEU A 231 -7.18 -0.41 -14.94
CA LEU A 231 -7.31 -1.32 -13.81
C LEU A 231 -7.44 -2.78 -14.27
N GLU A 232 -6.39 -3.29 -14.95
CA GLU A 232 -6.27 -4.69 -15.38
C GLU A 232 -5.56 -5.53 -14.30
N PHE A 233 -6.33 -6.21 -13.45
CA PHE A 233 -5.77 -7.06 -12.40
C PHE A 233 -5.42 -8.46 -12.92
N ARG A 234 -4.27 -9.02 -12.49
CA ARG A 234 -3.84 -10.40 -12.84
C ARG A 234 -3.84 -11.35 -11.65
N SER A 235 -4.10 -10.85 -10.44
CA SER A 235 -4.03 -11.60 -9.21
C SER A 235 -5.29 -12.46 -9.01
N ALA A 236 -5.09 -13.77 -8.83
CA ALA A 236 -6.16 -14.70 -8.47
C ALA A 236 -6.64 -14.52 -7.02
N THR A 237 -5.90 -13.77 -6.20
CA THR A 237 -6.25 -13.47 -4.80
C THR A 237 -6.84 -12.08 -4.63
N PHE A 238 -7.14 -11.36 -5.73
CA PHE A 238 -7.69 -10.00 -5.68
C PHE A 238 -9.07 -9.97 -5.02
N LYS A 239 -9.26 -9.03 -4.09
CA LYS A 239 -10.44 -8.96 -3.21
C LYS A 239 -11.08 -7.58 -3.16
N ARG A 240 -10.32 -6.50 -3.31
CA ARG A 240 -10.85 -5.15 -3.04
C ARG A 240 -10.22 -4.07 -3.90
N ILE A 241 -11.09 -3.24 -4.45
CA ILE A 241 -10.74 -2.02 -5.15
C ILE A 241 -11.57 -0.88 -4.58
N VAL A 242 -10.89 0.18 -4.15
CA VAL A 242 -11.50 1.42 -3.67
C VAL A 242 -11.08 2.55 -4.59
N ILE A 243 -12.02 3.06 -5.37
CA ILE A 243 -11.84 4.23 -6.26
C ILE A 243 -12.92 5.26 -5.98
N SER A 244 -13.34 5.35 -4.72
CA SER A 244 -14.35 6.29 -4.26
C SER A 244 -13.81 7.73 -4.29
N SER A 245 -14.68 8.72 -4.48
CA SER A 245 -14.30 10.15 -4.47
C SER A 245 -13.27 10.56 -5.52
N ASN A 246 -13.34 10.01 -6.73
CA ASN A 246 -12.42 10.30 -7.84
C ASN A 246 -13.04 11.17 -8.94
N SER A 247 -14.25 11.69 -8.74
CA SER A 247 -15.01 12.43 -9.75
C SER A 247 -15.20 11.65 -11.07
N ILE A 248 -15.23 10.31 -10.99
CA ILE A 248 -15.43 9.44 -12.17
C ILE A 248 -16.87 9.59 -12.65
N SER A 249 -17.05 9.96 -13.91
CA SER A 249 -18.36 10.14 -14.54
C SER A 249 -18.71 9.04 -15.54
N THR A 250 -17.70 8.43 -16.16
CA THR A 250 -17.84 7.35 -17.13
C THR A 250 -16.59 6.48 -17.16
N LEU A 251 -16.67 5.36 -17.88
CA LEU A 251 -15.58 4.41 -18.10
C LEU A 251 -15.44 4.15 -19.59
N ASP A 252 -14.22 3.86 -20.03
CA ASP A 252 -14.02 3.19 -21.31
C ASP A 252 -14.36 1.70 -21.23
N VAL A 253 -14.53 1.07 -22.38
CA VAL A 253 -14.62 -0.40 -22.49
C VAL A 253 -13.36 -1.03 -21.89
N ASP A 254 -13.54 -2.11 -21.12
CA ASP A 254 -12.45 -2.84 -20.45
C ASP A 254 -11.57 -1.97 -19.53
N ALA A 255 -12.09 -0.85 -19.00
CA ALA A 255 -11.37 -0.02 -18.03
C ALA A 255 -10.97 -0.81 -16.76
N ILE A 256 -11.86 -1.70 -16.30
CA ILE A 256 -11.62 -2.60 -15.15
C ILE A 256 -11.77 -4.04 -15.60
N THR A 257 -10.73 -4.86 -15.43
CA THR A 257 -10.73 -6.27 -15.81
C THR A 257 -9.97 -7.13 -14.79
N GLY A 258 -10.19 -8.45 -14.82
CA GLY A 258 -9.50 -9.38 -13.94
C GLY A 258 -10.03 -9.44 -12.49
N LEU A 259 -11.25 -8.92 -12.27
CA LEU A 259 -11.96 -9.06 -11.00
C LEU A 259 -12.17 -10.55 -10.67
N GLN A 260 -12.27 -10.85 -9.38
CA GLN A 260 -12.61 -12.17 -8.86
C GLN A 260 -14.07 -12.19 -8.36
N PRO A 261 -14.74 -13.36 -8.31
CA PRO A 261 -16.14 -13.46 -7.86
C PRO A 261 -16.45 -12.90 -6.47
N ASN A 262 -15.45 -12.78 -5.60
CA ASN A 262 -15.55 -12.21 -4.25
C ASN A 262 -15.02 -10.77 -4.15
N THR A 263 -14.73 -10.12 -5.28
CA THR A 263 -14.17 -8.76 -5.29
C THR A 263 -15.20 -7.73 -4.83
N ARG A 264 -14.76 -6.79 -4.00
CA ARG A 264 -15.54 -5.63 -3.58
C ARG A 264 -15.05 -4.41 -4.33
N LEU A 265 -15.91 -3.85 -5.18
CA LEU A 265 -15.61 -2.69 -6.01
C LEU A 265 -16.38 -1.47 -5.50
N SER A 266 -15.67 -0.44 -5.05
CA SER A 266 -16.31 0.79 -4.59
C SER A 266 -16.06 1.94 -5.56
N PHE A 267 -17.14 2.40 -6.19
CA PHE A 267 -17.26 3.66 -6.91
C PHE A 267 -17.94 4.75 -6.06
N ARG A 268 -18.02 4.57 -4.75
CA ARG A 268 -18.74 5.49 -3.87
C ARG A 268 -18.35 6.97 -4.08
N ASP A 269 -19.31 7.87 -3.95
CA ASP A 269 -19.09 9.33 -4.01
C ASP A 269 -18.36 9.77 -5.30
N ASN A 270 -18.76 9.25 -6.46
CA ASN A 270 -18.30 9.67 -7.79
C ASN A 270 -19.44 10.38 -8.55
N GLU A 271 -19.29 10.57 -9.86
CA GLU A 271 -20.24 11.28 -10.72
C GLU A 271 -20.94 10.38 -11.76
N ILE A 272 -21.01 9.07 -11.52
CA ILE A 272 -21.66 8.12 -12.42
C ILE A 272 -23.17 8.42 -12.48
N ARG A 273 -23.68 8.67 -13.69
CA ARG A 273 -25.11 8.96 -13.92
C ARG A 273 -25.88 7.78 -14.51
N GLU A 274 -25.21 6.94 -15.28
CA GLU A 274 -25.81 5.86 -16.06
C GLU A 274 -24.98 4.58 -15.89
N LEU A 275 -25.66 3.45 -15.70
CA LEU A 275 -25.05 2.12 -15.67
C LEU A 275 -25.22 1.46 -17.05
N THR A 276 -24.50 1.95 -18.06
CA THR A 276 -24.59 1.42 -19.41
C THR A 276 -24.19 -0.05 -19.46
N GLU A 277 -25.04 -0.92 -20.04
CA GLU A 277 -24.84 -2.37 -20.02
C GLU A 277 -23.45 -2.77 -20.57
N VAL A 278 -23.01 -2.18 -21.68
CA VAL A 278 -21.71 -2.48 -22.30
C VAL A 278 -20.53 -2.26 -21.36
N LEU A 279 -20.60 -1.26 -20.48
CA LEU A 279 -19.49 -0.90 -19.58
C LEU A 279 -19.52 -1.69 -18.27
N PHE A 280 -20.71 -1.96 -17.73
CA PHE A 280 -20.86 -2.52 -16.38
C PHE A 280 -21.15 -4.03 -16.37
N ARG A 281 -21.76 -4.58 -17.43
CA ARG A 281 -22.09 -6.01 -17.50
C ARG A 281 -20.89 -6.93 -17.33
N PRO A 282 -19.72 -6.70 -17.96
CA PRO A 282 -18.55 -7.58 -17.76
C PRO A 282 -18.10 -7.68 -16.30
N MET A 283 -18.24 -6.59 -15.53
CA MET A 283 -17.93 -6.59 -14.10
C MET A 283 -19.00 -7.35 -13.31
N LEU A 284 -20.28 -7.08 -13.56
CA LEU A 284 -21.39 -7.73 -12.84
C LEU A 284 -21.51 -9.22 -13.12
N ASP A 285 -21.18 -9.66 -14.35
CA ASP A 285 -21.11 -11.09 -14.70
C ASP A 285 -20.12 -11.85 -13.81
N VAL A 286 -19.08 -11.18 -13.29
CA VAL A 286 -18.12 -11.77 -12.34
C VAL A 286 -18.58 -11.57 -10.89
N LEU A 287 -18.92 -10.34 -10.52
CA LEU A 287 -19.19 -9.97 -9.12
C LEU A 287 -20.43 -10.67 -8.56
N SER A 288 -21.44 -10.94 -9.40
CA SER A 288 -22.70 -11.55 -8.97
C SER A 288 -22.65 -13.07 -8.77
N VAL A 289 -21.49 -13.70 -9.01
CA VAL A 289 -21.33 -15.17 -8.95
C VAL A 289 -21.17 -15.70 -7.52
N ASP A 290 -20.61 -14.91 -6.61
CA ASP A 290 -20.38 -15.30 -5.22
C ASP A 290 -20.71 -14.15 -4.24
N THR A 291 -19.71 -13.60 -3.57
CA THR A 291 -19.86 -12.58 -2.51
C THR A 291 -19.42 -11.20 -2.94
N GLY A 292 -19.03 -11.07 -4.22
CA GLY A 292 -18.61 -9.82 -4.83
C GLY A 292 -19.77 -8.84 -4.96
N HIS A 293 -19.42 -7.55 -5.00
CA HIS A 293 -20.40 -6.50 -5.17
C HIS A 293 -19.77 -5.20 -5.64
N MET A 294 -20.61 -4.35 -6.21
CA MET A 294 -20.30 -2.99 -6.63
C MET A 294 -21.05 -2.00 -5.75
N ASP A 295 -20.33 -1.12 -5.04
CA ASP A 295 -20.89 -0.02 -4.24
C ASP A 295 -20.80 1.28 -5.04
N ILE A 296 -21.96 1.83 -5.41
CA ILE A 296 -22.15 3.07 -6.16
C ILE A 296 -22.85 4.15 -5.32
N VAL A 297 -22.96 3.99 -4.00
CA VAL A 297 -23.58 4.99 -3.11
C VAL A 297 -22.94 6.37 -3.31
N GLY A 298 -23.74 7.44 -3.30
CA GLY A 298 -23.24 8.81 -3.50
C GLY A 298 -23.02 9.22 -4.97
N ASN A 299 -23.37 8.35 -5.93
CA ASN A 299 -23.39 8.71 -7.35
C ASN A 299 -24.80 9.18 -7.79
N PRO A 300 -24.91 10.15 -8.73
CA PRO A 300 -26.19 10.65 -9.24
C PRO A 300 -26.82 9.71 -10.28
N VAL A 301 -27.02 8.43 -9.93
CA VAL A 301 -27.53 7.40 -10.86
C VAL A 301 -29.03 7.52 -11.07
N LYS A 302 -29.44 7.68 -12.32
CA LYS A 302 -30.87 7.73 -12.69
C LYS A 302 -31.42 6.32 -12.83
N CYS A 303 -32.44 5.99 -12.04
CA CYS A 303 -33.08 4.67 -12.05
C CYS A 303 -34.34 4.66 -12.94
N ASP A 304 -34.15 4.80 -14.25
CA ASP A 304 -35.21 4.63 -15.25
C ASP A 304 -34.95 3.37 -16.11
N CYS A 305 -35.61 3.25 -17.26
CA CYS A 305 -35.43 2.11 -18.16
C CYS A 305 -33.97 1.81 -18.55
N SER A 306 -33.05 2.77 -18.44
CA SER A 306 -31.62 2.55 -18.71
C SER A 306 -30.95 1.51 -17.80
N ILE A 307 -31.49 1.27 -16.59
CA ILE A 307 -30.96 0.26 -15.66
C ILE A 307 -31.80 -1.02 -15.61
N ALA A 308 -32.79 -1.18 -16.50
CA ALA A 308 -33.68 -2.34 -16.51
C ALA A 308 -32.91 -3.67 -16.59
N TRP A 309 -31.80 -3.70 -17.33
CA TRP A 309 -30.93 -4.88 -17.44
C TRP A 309 -30.29 -5.31 -16.10
N VAL A 310 -30.09 -4.38 -15.16
CA VAL A 310 -29.63 -4.66 -13.79
C VAL A 310 -30.80 -5.15 -12.94
N VAL A 311 -31.93 -4.44 -12.96
CA VAL A 311 -33.08 -4.71 -12.09
C VAL A 311 -33.77 -6.03 -12.44
N LEU A 312 -33.88 -6.35 -13.73
CA LEU A 312 -34.52 -7.58 -14.22
C LEU A 312 -33.66 -8.85 -13.98
N ASN A 313 -32.40 -8.68 -13.54
CA ASN A 313 -31.53 -9.79 -13.14
C ASN A 313 -31.33 -9.77 -11.61
N PRO A 314 -31.94 -10.69 -10.85
CA PRO A 314 -31.85 -10.71 -9.39
C PRO A 314 -30.41 -10.82 -8.85
N SER A 315 -29.54 -11.54 -9.56
CA SER A 315 -28.12 -11.66 -9.18
C SER A 315 -27.40 -10.33 -9.35
N PHE A 316 -27.68 -9.59 -10.43
CA PHE A 316 -27.11 -8.26 -10.63
C PHE A 316 -27.65 -7.29 -9.59
N LEU A 317 -28.97 -7.21 -9.42
CA LEU A 317 -29.61 -6.34 -8.44
C LEU A 317 -29.07 -6.57 -7.02
N GLY A 318 -28.92 -7.82 -6.59
CA GLY A 318 -28.35 -8.17 -5.28
C GLY A 318 -26.86 -7.88 -5.12
N SER A 319 -26.13 -7.65 -6.22
CA SER A 319 -24.69 -7.34 -6.23
C SER A 319 -24.37 -5.85 -6.37
N VAL A 320 -25.38 -4.98 -6.55
CA VAL A 320 -25.21 -3.53 -6.67
C VAL A 320 -25.80 -2.82 -5.47
N PHE A 321 -24.95 -2.10 -4.73
CA PHE A 321 -25.37 -1.27 -3.59
C PHE A 321 -25.36 0.20 -4.01
N GLY A 322 -26.51 0.84 -4.00
CA GLY A 322 -26.65 2.21 -4.48
C GLY A 322 -27.97 2.86 -4.09
N VAL A 323 -28.05 4.16 -4.34
CA VAL A 323 -29.27 4.96 -4.15
C VAL A 323 -29.49 5.75 -5.44
N CYS A 324 -30.71 5.68 -5.96
CA CYS A 324 -31.16 6.43 -7.13
C CYS A 324 -31.20 7.94 -6.84
N THR A 325 -31.18 8.77 -7.89
CA THR A 325 -31.30 10.23 -7.75
C THR A 325 -32.56 10.72 -7.03
N ASP A 326 -33.62 9.92 -7.01
CA ASP A 326 -34.88 10.22 -6.31
C ASP A 326 -34.89 9.74 -4.84
N GLY A 327 -33.81 9.12 -4.37
CA GLY A 327 -33.66 8.59 -3.02
C GLY A 327 -34.05 7.11 -2.86
N THR A 328 -34.55 6.46 -3.91
CA THR A 328 -34.90 5.03 -3.86
C THR A 328 -33.64 4.17 -3.72
N ASN A 329 -33.63 3.21 -2.79
CA ASN A 329 -32.53 2.25 -2.69
C ASN A 329 -32.59 1.26 -3.85
N PHE A 330 -31.45 0.87 -4.41
CA PHE A 330 -31.41 -0.16 -5.47
C PHE A 330 -32.09 -1.46 -5.04
N GLN A 331 -31.94 -1.87 -3.78
CA GLN A 331 -32.56 -3.10 -3.27
C GLN A 331 -34.10 -3.02 -3.16
N ASP A 332 -34.68 -1.81 -3.24
CA ASP A 332 -36.12 -1.58 -3.15
C ASP A 332 -36.78 -1.41 -4.54
N LEU A 333 -36.01 -1.49 -5.64
CA LEU A 333 -36.53 -1.37 -6.99
C LEU A 333 -37.38 -2.60 -7.36
N ASP A 334 -38.65 -2.39 -7.71
CA ASP A 334 -39.57 -3.45 -8.12
C ASP A 334 -39.33 -3.84 -9.59
N PRO A 335 -38.86 -5.07 -9.90
CA PRO A 335 -38.62 -5.51 -11.27
C PRO A 335 -39.85 -5.44 -12.18
N ILE A 336 -41.07 -5.51 -11.63
CA ILE A 336 -42.32 -5.43 -12.41
C ILE A 336 -42.43 -4.09 -13.14
N ILE A 337 -41.95 -3.00 -12.52
CA ILE A 337 -41.96 -1.66 -13.11
C ILE A 337 -41.04 -1.57 -14.33
N PHE A 338 -39.98 -2.39 -14.37
CA PHE A 338 -38.97 -2.39 -15.42
C PHE A 338 -39.24 -3.41 -16.54
N GLU A 339 -40.24 -4.30 -16.39
CA GLU A 339 -40.59 -5.27 -17.44
C GLU A 339 -41.03 -4.60 -18.75
N ASP A 340 -41.72 -3.46 -18.67
CA ASP A 340 -42.19 -2.73 -19.85
C ASP A 340 -41.04 -2.04 -20.60
N CYS A 341 -39.91 -1.76 -19.93
CA CYS A 341 -38.71 -1.23 -20.56
C CYS A 341 -38.15 -2.22 -21.58
N ALA A 342 -38.09 -3.51 -21.23
CA ALA A 342 -37.60 -4.58 -22.10
C ALA A 342 -38.47 -4.83 -23.34
N ARG A 343 -39.74 -4.40 -23.32
CA ARG A 343 -40.66 -4.51 -24.46
C ARG A 343 -40.56 -3.33 -25.43
N SER A 344 -39.92 -2.24 -25.03
CA SER A 344 -39.85 -0.99 -25.77
C SER A 344 -38.57 -0.83 -26.60
N GLU A 345 -37.58 -1.69 -26.43
CA GLU A 345 -36.49 -1.80 -27.40
C GLU A 345 -37.04 -2.34 -28.71
N PRO A 346 -36.86 -1.65 -29.85
CA PRO A 346 -37.27 -2.18 -31.13
C PRO A 346 -36.47 -3.45 -31.38
N THR A 347 -37.15 -4.60 -31.34
CA THR A 347 -36.62 -5.85 -31.84
C THR A 347 -36.14 -5.61 -33.27
N LEU A 348 -34.83 -5.51 -33.48
CA LEU A 348 -34.21 -5.70 -34.78
C LEU A 348 -34.28 -7.20 -35.12
N VAL A 349 -35.50 -7.72 -35.27
CA VAL A 349 -35.79 -9.03 -35.84
C VAL A 349 -37.06 -8.90 -36.64
N ASP A 350 -36.90 -8.52 -37.91
CA ASP A 350 -37.59 -9.13 -39.05
C ASP A 350 -37.12 -8.42 -40.34
N ASP A 351 -35.87 -8.65 -40.75
CA ASP A 351 -35.54 -8.48 -42.18
C ASP A 351 -34.39 -9.37 -42.69
N TYR A 352 -34.24 -10.58 -42.13
CA TYR A 352 -33.34 -11.59 -42.70
C TYR A 352 -33.90 -12.24 -43.98
N SER A 353 -35.17 -11.99 -44.33
CA SER A 353 -35.80 -12.48 -45.56
C SER A 353 -35.57 -11.58 -46.78
N THR A 354 -35.15 -10.32 -46.64
CA THR A 354 -34.86 -9.44 -47.79
C THR A 354 -33.37 -9.31 -48.12
N TRP A 355 -32.47 -9.74 -47.22
CA TRP A 355 -31.02 -9.68 -47.49
C TRP A 355 -30.54 -10.78 -48.45
N ILE A 356 -31.17 -11.97 -48.46
CA ILE A 356 -30.75 -13.11 -49.30
C ILE A 356 -31.14 -12.94 -50.78
N ASP A 357 -32.20 -12.18 -51.10
CA ASP A 357 -32.67 -12.02 -52.49
C ASP A 357 -31.91 -10.96 -53.31
N SER A 358 -31.04 -10.16 -52.68
CA SER A 358 -30.27 -9.11 -53.37
C SER A 358 -28.87 -9.53 -53.83
N ARG A 359 -28.44 -10.78 -53.59
CA ARG A 359 -27.13 -11.31 -54.00
C ARG A 359 -27.17 -12.54 -54.94
N MET A 360 -28.34 -12.90 -55.48
CA MET A 360 -28.45 -13.90 -56.56
C MET A 360 -29.04 -13.31 -57.86
N LYS A 361 -28.52 -12.17 -58.32
CA LYS A 361 -28.61 -11.74 -59.73
C LYS A 361 -27.34 -11.06 -60.19
#